data_AF-A0A6N8I308-F1
#
_entry.id   AF-A0A6N8I308-F1
#
_cell.length_a   1.000
_cell.length_b   1.000
_cell.length_c   1.000
_cell.angle_alpha   90.00
_cell.angle_beta   90.00
_cell.angle_gamma   90.00
#
_symmetry.space_group_name_H-M   'P 1'
#
loop_
_entity.id
_entity.type
_entity.pdbx_description
1 polymer ?
#
loop_
_entity_poly.entity_id
_entity_poly.type
_entity_poly.pdbx_seq_one_letter_code
_entity_poly.pdbx_strand_id
1 'polypeptide(L)'
;MPGNRNGDSYSFQSLQEDAVRRAREMQARAHLSPFEAPGPAGNRPSEPQPRPYEERPSAGEQDRPVPPPSQPPPGPEEPADHLASGLLDSLLKDNERTLIWVLLLILLEEKADTALIFALMYLAT
;
A
#
# COMPACT_ATOMS: atom_id res chain seq x y z
N MET A 1 32.96 14.11 20.27
CA MET A 1 33.01 13.98 18.79
C MET A 1 31.58 13.82 18.29
N PRO A 2 30.94 14.86 17.71
CA PRO A 2 29.60 14.72 17.15
C PRO A 2 29.72 14.15 15.72
N GLY A 3 29.22 12.93 15.52
CA GLY A 3 29.21 12.22 14.23
C GLY A 3 27.96 12.53 13.41
N ASN A 4 28.13 12.48 12.09
CA ASN A 4 27.33 13.12 11.05
C ASN A 4 25.98 12.40 10.78
N ARG A 5 24.84 12.89 11.31
CA ARG A 5 23.48 12.33 11.07
C ARG A 5 23.00 12.42 9.62
N ASN A 6 23.72 13.15 8.78
CA ASN A 6 23.34 13.37 7.38
C ASN A 6 23.71 12.20 6.46
N GLY A 7 24.49 11.21 6.93
CA GLY A 7 24.86 10.03 6.12
C GLY A 7 23.80 8.91 6.11
N ASP A 8 22.94 8.87 7.13
CA ASP A 8 21.99 7.77 7.34
C ASP A 8 20.79 7.87 6.38
N SER A 9 20.39 9.09 6.01
CA SER A 9 19.30 9.34 5.06
C SER A 9 19.68 8.96 3.62
N TYR A 10 20.90 9.29 3.17
CA TYR A 10 21.36 8.90 1.83
C TYR A 10 21.60 7.38 1.70
N SER A 11 22.00 6.71 2.78
CA SER A 11 22.20 5.26 2.81
C SER A 11 20.89 4.48 2.91
N PHE A 12 19.89 5.01 3.62
CA PHE A 12 18.55 4.42 3.60
C PHE A 12 17.88 4.57 2.22
N GLN A 13 18.04 5.73 1.58
CA GLN A 13 17.53 5.97 0.23
C GLN A 13 18.12 4.99 -0.80
N SER A 14 19.43 4.72 -0.74
CA SER A 14 20.09 3.78 -1.65
C SER A 14 19.73 2.32 -1.36
N LEU A 15 19.56 1.96 -0.08
CA LEU A 15 19.05 0.64 0.31
C LEU A 15 17.61 0.42 -0.16
N GLN A 16 16.76 1.45 -0.06
CA GLN A 16 15.39 1.40 -0.55
C GLN A 16 15.36 1.23 -2.07
N GLU A 17 16.21 1.95 -2.81
CA GLU A 17 16.31 1.82 -4.26
C GLU A 17 16.74 0.40 -4.67
N ASP A 18 17.75 -0.17 -3.99
CA ASP A 18 18.22 -1.53 -4.25
C ASP A 18 17.14 -2.57 -3.92
N ALA A 19 16.45 -2.42 -2.80
CA ALA A 19 15.36 -3.30 -2.38
C ALA A 19 14.21 -3.32 -3.40
N VAL A 20 13.80 -2.15 -3.89
CA VAL A 20 12.74 -2.04 -4.91
C VAL A 20 13.18 -2.65 -6.23
N ARG A 21 14.42 -2.40 -6.65
CA ARG A 21 14.98 -2.99 -7.89
C ARG A 21 14.99 -4.52 -7.82
N ARG A 22 15.42 -5.08 -6.70
CA ARG A 22 15.48 -6.53 -6.46
C ARG A 22 14.09 -7.17 -6.35
N ALA A 23 13.15 -6.49 -5.67
CA ALA A 23 11.77 -6.94 -5.58
C ALA A 23 11.11 -7.02 -6.96
N ARG A 24 11.34 -6.02 -7.82
CA ARG A 24 10.81 -6.01 -9.19
C ARG A 24 11.40 -7.14 -10.05
N GLU A 25 12.69 -7.42 -9.92
CA GLU A 25 13.32 -8.55 -10.61
C GLU A 25 12.70 -9.89 -10.17
N MET A 26 12.52 -10.09 -8.86
CA MET A 26 11.88 -11.29 -8.32
C MET A 26 10.41 -11.40 -8.77
N GLN A 27 9.67 -10.29 -8.77
CA GLN A 27 8.28 -10.26 -9.23
C GLN A 27 8.17 -10.56 -10.72
N ALA A 28 9.06 -10.01 -11.55
CA ALA A 28 9.09 -10.32 -12.98
C ALA A 28 9.38 -11.81 -13.23
N ARG A 29 10.31 -12.40 -12.47
CA ARG A 29 10.65 -13.82 -12.55
C ARG A 29 9.53 -14.73 -12.04
N ALA A 30 8.81 -14.31 -10.99
CA ALA A 30 7.66 -15.06 -10.47
C ALA A 30 6.44 -14.97 -11.40
N HIS A 31 6.18 -13.80 -11.99
CA HIS A 31 5.06 -13.62 -12.92
C HIS A 31 5.29 -14.37 -14.24
N LEU A 32 6.55 -14.50 -14.67
CA LEU A 32 6.94 -15.34 -15.81
C LEU A 32 7.06 -16.85 -15.45
N SER A 33 6.86 -17.24 -14.19
CA SER A 33 6.93 -18.65 -13.77
C SER A 33 5.88 -19.02 -12.73
N PRO A 34 4.62 -19.28 -13.14
CA PRO A 34 3.70 -20.11 -12.38
C PRO A 34 3.94 -21.61 -12.55
N PHE A 35 4.84 -22.06 -13.45
CA PHE A 35 4.91 -23.50 -13.83
C PHE A 35 6.27 -24.21 -13.70
N GLU A 36 7.41 -23.52 -13.49
CA GLU A 36 8.69 -24.24 -13.33
C GLU A 36 9.48 -23.74 -12.12
N ALA A 37 9.17 -24.32 -10.97
CA ALA A 37 10.16 -24.49 -9.93
C ALA A 37 11.28 -25.39 -10.50
N PRO A 38 12.57 -24.98 -10.45
CA PRO A 38 13.66 -25.86 -10.82
C PRO A 38 13.81 -26.92 -9.72
N GLY A 39 13.18 -28.08 -9.95
CA GLY A 39 13.66 -29.32 -9.38
C GLY A 39 15.12 -29.53 -9.79
N PRO A 40 15.95 -30.14 -8.94
CA PRO A 40 17.35 -30.40 -9.30
C PRO A 40 17.41 -31.30 -10.55
N ALA A 41 17.96 -30.72 -11.62
CA ALA A 41 18.62 -31.39 -12.74
C ALA A 41 17.94 -32.67 -13.30
N GLY A 42 16.93 -32.49 -14.14
CA GLY A 42 16.53 -33.50 -15.12
C GLY A 42 17.34 -33.33 -16.41
N ASN A 43 18.35 -34.18 -16.62
CA ASN A 43 18.90 -34.43 -17.94
C ASN A 43 18.83 -35.94 -18.17
N ARG A 44 17.77 -36.43 -18.83
CA ARG A 44 17.79 -37.50 -19.86
C ARG A 44 16.38 -38.06 -20.18
N PRO A 45 16.20 -38.62 -21.40
CA PRO A 45 14.93 -38.64 -22.12
C PRO A 45 14.18 -39.99 -22.06
N SER A 46 12.87 -39.89 -22.32
CA SER A 46 11.99 -40.83 -23.04
C SER A 46 11.93 -42.31 -22.63
N GLU A 47 10.84 -42.66 -21.93
CA GLU A 47 9.93 -43.81 -22.18
C GLU A 47 10.47 -45.27 -22.05
N PRO A 48 9.61 -46.33 -22.10
CA PRO A 48 9.05 -47.02 -20.93
C PRO A 48 9.51 -48.50 -20.80
N GLN A 49 9.87 -49.00 -19.60
CA GLN A 49 9.96 -50.46 -19.35
C GLN A 49 9.79 -50.88 -17.87
N PRO A 50 9.41 -52.16 -17.61
CA PRO A 50 8.50 -52.53 -16.52
C PRO A 50 9.14 -53.25 -15.31
N ARG A 51 8.48 -53.08 -14.15
CA ARG A 51 8.57 -53.83 -12.86
C ARG A 51 9.91 -53.71 -12.10
N PRO A 52 10.08 -54.21 -10.86
CA PRO A 52 9.11 -54.78 -9.90
C PRO A 52 9.28 -54.27 -8.43
N TYR A 53 8.22 -54.41 -7.61
CA TYR A 53 8.15 -54.33 -6.12
C TYR A 53 9.01 -53.30 -5.35
N GLU A 54 8.36 -52.42 -4.57
CA GLU A 54 8.67 -52.29 -3.14
C GLU A 54 7.57 -51.48 -2.43
N GLU A 55 6.80 -52.20 -1.61
CA GLU A 55 5.88 -51.65 -0.63
C GLU A 55 6.59 -50.68 0.31
N ARG A 56 5.96 -49.53 0.60
CA ARG A 56 5.78 -48.98 1.96
C ARG A 56 4.92 -47.72 1.97
N PRO A 57 4.25 -47.41 3.08
CA PRO A 57 2.81 -47.48 3.16
C PRO A 57 2.14 -46.11 3.08
N SER A 58 0.86 -46.11 2.72
CA SER A 58 -0.06 -45.00 2.98
C SER A 58 0.09 -44.51 4.42
N ALA A 59 0.49 -43.25 4.58
CA ALA A 59 0.47 -42.57 5.85
C ALA A 59 -0.12 -41.17 5.65
N GLY A 60 -1.38 -41.04 6.04
CA GLY A 60 -1.92 -39.81 6.60
C GLY A 60 -2.34 -38.76 5.60
N GLU A 61 -3.65 -38.70 5.37
CA GLU A 61 -4.39 -37.43 5.42
C GLU A 61 -3.80 -36.59 6.57
N GLN A 62 -3.11 -35.51 6.24
CA GLN A 62 -2.73 -34.51 7.22
C GLN A 62 -2.99 -33.15 6.60
N ASP A 63 -4.27 -32.76 6.75
CA ASP A 63 -4.75 -31.41 7.05
C ASP A 63 -3.59 -30.41 7.14
N ARG A 64 -3.23 -29.79 6.02
CA ARG A 64 -2.37 -28.60 6.04
C ARG A 64 -3.27 -27.39 6.04
N PRO A 65 -3.17 -26.51 7.04
CA PRO A 65 -3.94 -25.27 7.03
C PRO A 65 -3.57 -24.50 5.77
N VAL A 66 -4.59 -24.12 5.00
CA VAL A 66 -4.46 -23.16 3.90
C VAL A 66 -3.79 -21.91 4.49
N PRO A 67 -2.57 -21.53 4.06
CA PRO A 67 -2.00 -20.28 4.53
C PRO A 67 -2.94 -19.16 4.05
N PRO A 68 -3.29 -18.18 4.91
CA PRO A 68 -4.09 -17.05 4.47
C PRO A 68 -3.34 -16.33 3.34
N PRO A 69 -4.05 -15.72 2.38
CA PRO A 69 -3.42 -14.95 1.32
C PRO A 69 -2.53 -13.87 1.95
N SER A 70 -1.23 -13.92 1.66
CA SER A 70 -0.27 -12.90 2.04
C SER A 70 -0.74 -11.58 1.43
N GLN A 71 -1.29 -10.70 2.28
CA GLN A 71 -1.56 -9.33 1.91
C GLN A 71 -0.24 -8.67 1.51
N PRO A 72 -0.20 -7.86 0.43
CA PRO A 72 1.00 -7.13 0.07
C PRO A 72 1.41 -6.24 1.25
N PRO A 73 2.73 -6.07 1.51
CA PRO A 73 3.19 -5.17 2.56
C PRO A 73 2.64 -3.77 2.27
N PRO A 74 2.06 -3.07 3.25
CA PRO A 74 1.69 -1.67 3.06
C PRO A 74 2.97 -0.93 2.69
N GLY A 75 2.97 -0.33 1.49
CA GLY A 75 4.03 0.58 1.08
C GLY A 75 4.14 1.73 2.09
N PRO A 76 5.27 2.45 2.13
CA PRO A 76 5.40 3.62 2.99
C PRO A 76 4.27 4.58 2.66
N GLU A 77 3.29 4.68 3.57
CA GLU A 77 2.25 5.69 3.52
C GLU A 77 2.95 7.05 3.56
N GLU A 78 2.82 7.84 2.49
CA GLU A 78 3.12 9.27 2.55
C GLU A 78 2.02 9.94 3.39
N PRO A 79 2.26 10.36 4.65
CA PRO A 79 1.17 10.81 5.51
C PRO A 79 0.83 12.29 5.33
N ALA A 80 1.47 13.01 4.40
CA ALA A 80 1.36 14.47 4.32
C ALA A 80 0.13 14.93 3.53
N ASP A 81 -0.15 14.33 2.38
CA ASP A 81 -1.25 14.78 1.51
C ASP A 81 -2.63 14.33 2.00
N HIS A 82 -2.71 13.20 2.69
CA HIS A 82 -3.96 12.64 3.18
C HIS A 82 -4.65 13.52 4.25
N LEU A 83 -3.87 14.29 5.01
CA LEU A 83 -4.42 15.18 6.04
C LEU A 83 -5.11 16.40 5.44
N ALA A 84 -4.49 17.05 4.44
CA ALA A 84 -5.08 18.21 3.78
C ALA A 84 -6.30 17.83 2.93
N SER A 85 -6.21 16.71 2.20
CA SER A 85 -7.34 16.16 1.46
C SER A 85 -8.49 15.78 2.39
N GLY A 86 -8.23 15.11 3.52
CA GLY A 86 -9.28 14.73 4.47
C GLY A 86 -9.98 15.91 5.15
N LEU A 87 -9.25 17.01 5.42
CA LEU A 87 -9.84 18.23 5.96
C LEU A 87 -10.70 18.97 4.93
N LEU A 88 -10.22 19.10 3.68
CA LEU A 88 -11.00 19.70 2.60
C LEU A 88 -12.21 18.82 2.25
N ASP A 89 -12.06 17.51 2.16
CA ASP A 89 -13.17 16.59 1.90
C ASP A 89 -14.21 16.66 3.03
N SER A 90 -13.79 16.74 4.29
CA SER A 90 -14.71 16.93 5.41
C SER A 90 -15.42 18.29 5.38
N LEU A 91 -14.78 19.32 4.82
CA LEU A 91 -15.36 20.65 4.64
C LEU A 91 -16.40 20.59 3.50
N LEU A 92 -16.01 20.12 2.30
CA LEU A 92 -16.92 19.99 1.15
C LEU A 92 -18.04 18.94 1.34
N LYS A 93 -17.94 18.04 2.31
CA LYS A 93 -18.99 17.06 2.62
C LYS A 93 -20.33 17.71 2.97
N ASP A 94 -20.30 18.88 3.61
CA ASP A 94 -21.48 19.69 3.90
C ASP A 94 -21.46 20.94 3.02
N ASN A 95 -21.97 20.81 1.80
CA ASN A 95 -21.98 21.88 0.80
C ASN A 95 -22.74 23.13 1.29
N GLU A 96 -23.80 22.97 2.08
CA GLU A 96 -24.59 24.09 2.59
C GLU A 96 -23.80 24.88 3.63
N ARG A 97 -23.23 24.20 4.64
CA ARG A 97 -22.40 24.85 5.65
C ARG A 97 -21.11 25.43 5.04
N THR A 98 -20.48 24.72 4.11
CA THR A 98 -19.27 25.20 3.43
C THR A 98 -19.53 26.43 2.58
N LEU A 99 -20.68 26.51 1.90
CA LEU A 99 -21.05 27.72 1.18
C LEU A 99 -21.23 28.91 2.13
N ILE A 100 -21.84 28.69 3.31
CA ILE A 100 -21.96 29.74 4.34
C ILE A 100 -20.57 30.18 4.81
N TRP A 101 -19.63 29.26 5.04
CA TRP A 101 -18.25 29.60 5.42
C TRP A 101 -17.54 30.41 4.34
N VAL A 102 -17.60 29.98 3.08
CA VAL A 102 -17.00 30.72 1.95
C VAL A 102 -17.61 32.12 1.83
N LEU A 103 -18.93 32.24 1.97
CA LEU A 103 -19.62 33.52 1.97
C LEU A 103 -19.18 34.40 3.14
N LEU A 104 -19.01 33.82 4.33
CA LEU A 104 -18.50 34.53 5.52
C LEU A 104 -17.10 35.11 5.27
N LEU A 105 -16.20 34.35 4.63
CA LEU A 105 -14.86 34.82 4.26
C LEU A 105 -14.93 36.01 3.28
N ILE A 106 -15.77 35.91 2.24
CA ILE A 106 -15.96 36.99 1.26
C ILE A 106 -16.52 38.24 1.93
N LEU A 107 -17.55 38.09 2.76
CA LEU A 107 -18.20 39.21 3.45
C LEU A 107 -17.27 39.91 4.45
N LEU A 108 -16.34 39.16 5.07
CA LEU A 108 -15.35 39.71 5.98
C LEU A 108 -14.32 40.60 5.25
N GLU A 109 -13.85 40.15 4.08
CA GLU A 109 -12.97 40.93 3.19
C GLU A 109 -13.64 42.23 2.73
N GLU A 110 -14.89 42.12 2.26
CA GLU A 110 -15.65 43.27 1.73
C GLU A 110 -16.22 44.20 2.82
N LYS A 111 -15.96 43.93 4.11
CA LYS A 111 -16.53 44.68 5.25
C LYS A 111 -18.06 44.83 5.16
N ALA A 112 -18.73 43.73 4.86
CA ALA A 112 -20.18 43.69 4.82
C ALA A 112 -20.82 44.00 6.18
N ASP A 113 -22.14 44.17 6.19
CA ASP A 113 -22.90 44.49 7.38
C ASP A 113 -22.70 43.46 8.50
N THR A 114 -22.37 43.93 9.70
CA THR A 114 -22.16 43.06 10.87
C THR A 114 -23.38 42.23 11.25
N ALA A 115 -24.60 42.74 11.07
CA ALA A 115 -25.83 41.99 11.32
C ALA A 115 -25.99 40.84 10.31
N LEU A 116 -25.59 41.05 9.05
CA LEU A 116 -25.58 39.98 8.05
C LEU A 116 -24.55 38.89 8.38
N ILE A 117 -23.35 39.28 8.82
CA ILE A 117 -22.32 38.34 9.28
C ILE A 117 -22.83 37.53 10.48
N PHE A 118 -23.49 38.17 11.45
CA PHE A 118 -24.07 37.46 12.60
C PHE A 118 -25.23 36.54 12.22
N ALA A 119 -26.08 36.94 11.27
CA ALA A 119 -27.15 36.09 10.77
C ALA A 119 -26.60 34.81 10.11
N LEU A 120 -25.53 34.94 9.32
CA LEU A 120 -24.85 33.79 8.72
C LEU A 120 -24.14 32.92 9.76
N MET A 121 -23.49 33.52 10.76
CA MET A 121 -22.92 32.77 11.90
C MET A 121 -24.00 31.98 12.65
N TYR A 122 -25.16 32.59 12.91
CA TYR A 122 -26.29 31.91 13.56
C TYR A 122 -26.80 30.73 12.74
N LEU A 123 -26.91 30.88 11.42
CA LEU A 123 -27.31 29.80 10.51
C LEU A 123 -26.25 28.68 10.42
N ALA A 124 -24.98 29.03 10.55
CA ALA A 124 -23.86 28.10 10.54
C ALA A 124 -23.70 27.31 11.86
N THR A 125 -24.51 27.60 12.89
CA THR A 125 -24.48 26.90 14.18
C THR A 125 -25.38 25.68 14.11
#